data_AF-A0A1A2ZNV9-F1
#
_entry.id   AF-A0A1A2ZNV9-F1
#
_cell.length_a   1.000
_cell.length_b   1.000
_cell.length_c   1.000
_cell.angle_alpha   90.00
_cell.angle_beta   90.00
_cell.angle_gamma   90.00
#
_symmetry.space_group_name_H-M   'P 1'
#
loop_
_entity.id
_entity.type
_entity.pdbx_description
1 polymer ?
#
loop_
_entity_poly.entity_id
_entity_poly.type
_entity_poly.pdbx_seq_one_letter_code
_entity_poly.pdbx_strand_id
1 'polypeptide(L)'
;MAIFGRTTARQRLRRATRESLTIPAFSSPLDCTPWVTGGLWPAELSTTNDETATLAEYLKDDLQRITRSANDELRAIKLAGMPDLTRRTEEARVVDEARARAAQRVESTVRQLNAMRAAVPVERDRSRDADTLSGADLETTQVIPAVTDPECPEGSNGADLEETQAIPVVTDVAAPEAAEARHRAPDDDDAAAPGPRPEPTEPREEPVAPVTAVARESEDERLRRLLAFVIHQEPRLNWAIGDRPDGTTVLVTDFAHGWIPPDIAVPEGVRLLEPEPRAGKVSALLGETERAVTYAPGDALGRLDDFAETKASTRARELPSVDDLGWELSQATHWRDGLPRMVHTVARAAAAGTGVVEEEIDVLRVHLDTARYQLLVQYPDLDPALLLNCLLLAATEAAATGDSVAANYHLAWFHKLSAP
;
A
#
# COMPACT_ATOMS: atom_id res chain seq x y z
N MET A 1 31.14 -16.97 56.18
CA MET A 1 31.08 -17.83 54.98
C MET A 1 29.76 -17.62 54.21
N ALA A 2 29.35 -16.37 53.91
CA ALA A 2 27.94 -16.06 53.54
C ALA A 2 27.77 -15.01 52.40
N ILE A 3 28.73 -14.93 51.48
CA ILE A 3 28.73 -13.94 50.38
C ILE A 3 28.46 -14.61 49.02
N PHE A 4 29.12 -15.72 48.71
CA PHE A 4 28.98 -16.45 47.44
C PHE A 4 27.53 -16.87 47.10
N GLY A 5 26.68 -17.14 48.10
CA GLY A 5 25.27 -17.48 47.87
C GLY A 5 24.40 -16.32 47.36
N ARG A 6 24.79 -15.06 47.60
CA ARG A 6 24.01 -13.88 47.18
C ARG A 6 24.29 -13.49 45.73
N THR A 7 25.52 -13.65 45.26
CA THR A 7 25.90 -13.39 43.86
C THR A 7 25.26 -14.42 42.92
N THR A 8 25.31 -15.70 43.28
CA THR A 8 24.67 -16.78 42.50
C THR A 8 23.14 -16.66 42.52
N ALA A 9 22.52 -16.25 43.62
CA ALA A 9 21.09 -15.94 43.65
C ALA A 9 20.72 -14.77 42.73
N ARG A 10 21.50 -13.67 42.72
CA ARG A 10 21.27 -12.54 41.79
C ARG A 10 21.54 -12.87 40.33
N GLN A 11 22.52 -13.74 40.04
CA GLN A 11 22.75 -14.25 38.68
C GLN A 11 21.63 -15.19 38.22
N ARG A 12 21.15 -16.10 39.09
CA ARG A 12 19.99 -16.95 38.80
C ARG A 12 18.73 -16.12 38.60
N LEU A 13 18.49 -15.10 39.43
CA LEU A 13 17.36 -14.19 39.26
C LEU A 13 17.46 -13.45 37.93
N ARG A 14 18.58 -12.78 37.63
CA ARG A 14 18.80 -12.10 36.34
C ARG A 14 18.72 -13.03 35.14
N ARG A 15 19.16 -14.28 35.27
CA ARG A 15 19.04 -15.30 34.22
C ARG A 15 17.58 -15.68 33.99
N ALA A 16 16.83 -15.98 35.06
CA ALA A 16 15.39 -16.24 34.99
C ALA A 16 14.61 -15.03 34.44
N THR A 17 14.96 -13.78 34.83
CA THR A 17 14.36 -12.57 34.24
C THR A 17 14.70 -12.42 32.76
N ARG A 18 15.89 -12.87 32.31
CA ARG A 18 16.24 -12.86 30.89
C ARG A 18 15.50 -13.96 30.12
N GLU A 19 15.40 -15.15 30.70
CA GLU A 19 14.65 -16.29 30.16
C GLU A 19 13.13 -16.04 30.16
N SER A 20 12.60 -15.16 31.03
CA SER A 20 11.21 -14.69 31.00
C SER A 20 11.00 -13.38 30.21
N LEU A 21 12.06 -12.64 29.87
CA LEU A 21 12.04 -11.51 28.93
C LEU A 21 12.39 -11.95 27.50
N THR A 22 12.76 -13.21 27.29
CA THR A 22 12.58 -13.87 26.00
C THR A 22 11.09 -13.88 25.71
N ILE A 23 10.61 -12.87 25.00
CA ILE A 23 9.24 -12.81 24.48
C ILE A 23 9.00 -14.14 23.75
N PRO A 24 8.06 -14.99 24.20
CA PRO A 24 7.72 -16.19 23.45
C PRO A 24 7.26 -15.75 22.07
N ALA A 25 7.81 -16.35 21.02
CA ALA A 25 7.67 -15.87 19.65
C ALA A 25 6.27 -16.12 19.06
N PHE A 26 5.26 -15.46 19.63
CA PHE A 26 3.94 -15.21 19.08
C PHE A 26 4.02 -14.24 17.89
N SER A 27 4.98 -14.46 16.97
CA SER A 27 4.70 -14.13 15.59
C SER A 27 3.57 -15.06 15.15
N SER A 28 2.40 -14.50 14.86
CA SER A 28 1.34 -15.21 14.14
C SER A 28 1.95 -15.97 12.95
N PRO A 29 1.37 -17.11 12.54
CA PRO A 29 1.70 -17.69 11.25
C PRO A 29 1.61 -16.60 10.18
N LEU A 30 2.67 -16.45 9.38
CA LEU A 30 2.60 -15.61 8.18
C LEU A 30 1.62 -16.32 7.25
N ASP A 31 0.38 -15.85 7.26
CA ASP A 31 -0.67 -16.30 6.38
C ASP A 31 -1.04 -15.17 5.42
N CYS A 32 -0.54 -15.27 4.19
CA CYS A 32 -0.80 -14.31 3.14
C CYS A 32 -2.16 -14.50 2.46
N THR A 33 -2.99 -15.47 2.85
CA THR A 33 -4.35 -15.68 2.32
C THR A 33 -5.12 -14.37 2.08
N PRO A 34 -5.31 -13.46 3.06
CA PRO A 34 -6.05 -12.21 2.83
C PRO A 34 -5.41 -11.28 1.79
N TRP A 35 -4.08 -11.26 1.66
CA TRP A 35 -3.37 -10.41 0.69
C TRP A 35 -3.32 -11.04 -0.71
N VAL A 36 -3.24 -12.37 -0.80
CA VAL A 36 -3.21 -13.10 -2.07
C VAL A 36 -4.60 -13.24 -2.69
N THR A 37 -5.63 -13.61 -1.91
CA THR A 37 -6.99 -13.86 -2.44
C THR A 37 -7.99 -12.74 -2.18
N GLY A 38 -7.62 -11.72 -1.39
CA GLY A 38 -8.51 -10.61 -1.03
C GLY A 38 -9.02 -9.84 -2.25
N GLY A 39 -10.34 -9.85 -2.44
CA GLY A 39 -11.05 -9.19 -3.54
C GLY A 39 -11.03 -9.92 -4.89
N LEU A 40 -10.42 -11.11 -4.99
CA LEU A 40 -10.23 -11.80 -6.28
C LEU A 40 -11.34 -12.79 -6.66
N TRP A 41 -12.38 -12.98 -5.86
CA TRP A 41 -13.41 -14.00 -6.16
C TRP A 41 -14.49 -13.47 -7.13
N PRO A 42 -14.76 -14.13 -8.28
CA PRO A 42 -15.77 -13.69 -9.25
C PRO A 42 -17.20 -13.68 -8.69
N ALA A 43 -17.95 -12.62 -8.95
CA ALA A 43 -19.36 -12.53 -8.58
C ALA A 43 -20.21 -13.62 -9.28
N GLU A 44 -19.82 -13.99 -10.52
CA GLU A 44 -20.45 -15.00 -11.35
C GLU A 44 -20.27 -16.44 -10.82
N LEU A 45 -19.32 -16.65 -9.92
CA LEU A 45 -19.09 -17.91 -9.21
C LEU A 45 -19.55 -17.86 -7.73
N SER A 46 -20.10 -16.73 -7.29
CA SER A 46 -20.79 -16.60 -6.00
C SER A 46 -22.25 -17.06 -6.05
N THR A 47 -22.85 -17.12 -7.24
CA THR A 47 -24.20 -17.68 -7.46
C THR A 47 -24.10 -19.15 -7.86
N THR A 48 -24.36 -20.05 -6.91
CA THR A 48 -24.26 -21.50 -7.13
C THR A 48 -25.30 -22.00 -8.14
N ASN A 49 -24.86 -22.34 -9.34
CA ASN A 49 -25.59 -23.13 -10.33
C ASN A 49 -24.83 -24.45 -10.52
N ASP A 50 -25.52 -25.56 -10.78
CA ASP A 50 -24.87 -26.88 -10.88
C ASP A 50 -23.84 -26.92 -12.02
N GLU A 51 -24.09 -26.18 -13.10
CA GLU A 51 -23.18 -26.01 -14.24
C GLU A 51 -21.88 -25.26 -13.90
N THR A 52 -21.84 -24.50 -12.80
CA THR A 52 -20.70 -23.67 -12.38
C THR A 52 -19.97 -24.20 -11.15
N ALA A 53 -20.57 -25.11 -10.39
CA ALA A 53 -20.03 -25.65 -9.15
C ALA A 53 -18.60 -26.21 -9.30
N THR A 54 -18.37 -27.04 -10.32
CA THR A 54 -17.05 -27.66 -10.59
C THR A 54 -15.96 -26.64 -10.91
N LEU A 55 -16.30 -25.53 -11.58
CA LEU A 55 -15.34 -24.44 -11.85
C LEU A 55 -15.02 -23.64 -10.60
N ALA A 56 -16.03 -23.37 -9.76
CA ALA A 56 -15.84 -22.68 -8.48
C ALA A 56 -14.97 -23.52 -7.53
N GLU A 57 -15.20 -24.84 -7.43
CA GLU A 57 -14.39 -25.75 -6.63
C GLU A 57 -12.93 -25.82 -7.14
N TYR A 58 -12.73 -25.97 -8.45
CA TYR A 58 -11.38 -25.97 -9.04
C TYR A 58 -10.62 -24.65 -8.79
N LEU A 59 -11.28 -23.51 -8.96
CA LEU A 59 -10.67 -22.19 -8.70
C LEU A 59 -10.31 -22.02 -7.22
N LYS A 60 -11.19 -22.45 -6.31
CA LYS A 60 -10.95 -22.42 -4.86
C LYS A 60 -9.74 -23.27 -4.48
N ASP A 61 -9.62 -24.49 -4.99
CA ASP A 61 -8.50 -25.39 -4.73
C ASP A 61 -7.17 -24.83 -5.27
N ASP A 62 -7.20 -24.20 -6.43
CA ASP A 62 -6.01 -23.60 -7.05
C ASP A 62 -5.55 -22.32 -6.34
N LEU A 63 -6.48 -21.44 -5.94
CA LEU A 63 -6.19 -20.29 -5.08
C LEU A 63 -5.62 -20.73 -3.72
N GLN A 64 -6.17 -21.78 -3.11
CA GLN A 64 -5.61 -22.39 -1.91
C GLN A 64 -4.23 -23.03 -2.15
N ARG A 65 -3.93 -23.53 -3.35
CA ARG A 65 -2.61 -24.09 -3.72
C ARG A 65 -1.55 -22.99 -3.85
N ILE A 66 -1.87 -21.91 -4.57
CA ILE A 66 -1.00 -20.73 -4.71
C ILE A 66 -0.68 -20.14 -3.33
N THR A 67 -1.71 -19.95 -2.50
CA THR A 67 -1.58 -19.39 -1.15
C THR A 67 -0.74 -20.27 -0.22
N ARG A 68 -0.85 -21.61 -0.33
CA ARG A 68 0.03 -22.55 0.40
C ARG A 68 1.49 -22.42 -0.03
N SER A 69 1.77 -22.38 -1.34
CA SER A 69 3.14 -22.17 -1.86
C SER A 69 3.75 -20.89 -1.30
N ALA A 70 3.03 -19.77 -1.40
CA ALA A 70 3.48 -18.48 -0.88
C ALA A 70 3.72 -18.52 0.64
N ASN A 71 2.83 -19.15 1.42
CA ASN A 71 3.03 -19.32 2.86
C ASN A 71 4.25 -20.20 3.20
N ASP A 72 4.60 -21.19 2.38
CA ASP A 72 5.81 -22.00 2.55
C ASP A 72 7.10 -21.29 2.10
N GLU A 73 7.03 -20.48 1.05
CA GLU A 73 8.13 -19.59 0.61
C GLU A 73 8.43 -18.50 1.67
N LEU A 74 7.40 -17.89 2.26
CA LEU A 74 7.53 -16.94 3.38
C LEU A 74 8.14 -17.60 4.64
N ARG A 75 7.83 -18.87 4.90
CA ARG A 75 8.48 -19.64 5.99
C ARG A 75 9.96 -19.87 5.69
N ALA A 76 10.31 -20.20 4.44
CA ALA A 76 11.71 -20.39 4.03
C ALA A 76 12.53 -19.09 4.15
N ILE A 77 12.01 -17.95 3.68
CA ILE A 77 12.65 -16.63 3.81
C ILE A 77 12.89 -16.28 5.29
N LYS A 78 11.90 -16.51 6.16
CA LYS A 78 12.02 -16.27 7.61
C LYS A 78 13.03 -17.20 8.29
N LEU A 79 13.20 -18.44 7.81
CA LEU A 79 14.21 -19.39 8.32
C LEU A 79 15.63 -19.11 7.80
N ALA A 80 15.78 -18.40 6.68
CA ALA A 80 17.07 -18.10 6.06
C ALA A 80 17.92 -17.06 6.82
N GLY A 81 17.40 -16.44 7.89
CA GLY A 81 18.17 -15.52 8.76
C GLY A 81 18.62 -14.21 8.09
N MET A 82 17.93 -13.79 7.02
CA MET A 82 18.27 -12.59 6.25
C MET A 82 18.10 -11.29 7.07
N PRO A 83 18.88 -10.22 6.78
CA PRO A 83 18.66 -8.89 7.36
C PRO A 83 17.24 -8.37 7.09
N ASP A 84 16.63 -7.71 8.07
CA ASP A 84 15.20 -7.37 8.05
C ASP A 84 14.72 -6.56 6.84
N LEU A 85 15.57 -5.70 6.26
CA LEU A 85 15.23 -4.95 5.05
C LEU A 85 15.08 -5.90 3.84
N THR A 86 16.12 -6.68 3.56
CA THR A 86 16.13 -7.70 2.48
C THR A 86 15.01 -8.72 2.67
N ARG A 87 14.81 -9.17 3.92
CA ARG A 87 13.73 -10.09 4.30
C ARG A 87 12.36 -9.54 3.91
N ARG A 88 12.06 -8.26 4.24
CA ARG A 88 10.80 -7.61 3.87
C ARG A 88 10.63 -7.44 2.35
N THR A 89 11.70 -7.17 1.61
CA THR A 89 11.65 -7.06 0.14
C THR A 89 11.30 -8.39 -0.52
N GLU A 90 11.92 -9.50 -0.08
CA GLU A 90 11.58 -10.84 -0.58
C GLU A 90 10.19 -11.29 -0.12
N GLU A 91 9.79 -10.98 1.12
CA GLU A 91 8.43 -11.25 1.63
C GLU A 91 7.35 -10.54 0.80
N ALA A 92 7.57 -9.27 0.42
CA ALA A 92 6.68 -8.54 -0.48
C ALA A 92 6.64 -9.17 -1.88
N ARG A 93 7.82 -9.47 -2.47
CA ARG A 93 7.94 -10.08 -3.80
C ARG A 93 7.16 -11.39 -3.93
N VAL A 94 7.21 -12.24 -2.89
CA VAL A 94 6.44 -13.51 -2.85
C VAL A 94 4.93 -13.25 -2.80
N VAL A 95 4.46 -12.27 -2.02
CA VAL A 95 3.03 -11.93 -1.94
C VAL A 95 2.51 -11.33 -3.25
N ASP A 96 3.27 -10.44 -3.88
CA ASP A 96 2.91 -9.82 -5.15
C ASP A 96 2.88 -10.84 -6.30
N GLU A 97 3.89 -11.72 -6.38
CA GLU A 97 3.92 -12.79 -7.37
C GLU A 97 2.78 -13.80 -7.16
N ALA A 98 2.47 -14.16 -5.91
CA ALA A 98 1.33 -15.00 -5.58
C ALA A 98 -0.01 -14.35 -5.94
N ARG A 99 -0.20 -13.05 -5.66
CA ARG A 99 -1.40 -12.29 -6.03
C ARG A 99 -1.55 -12.15 -7.54
N ALA A 100 -0.46 -11.96 -8.28
CA ALA A 100 -0.46 -11.93 -9.74
C ALA A 100 -0.85 -13.29 -10.34
N ARG A 101 -0.26 -14.39 -9.84
CA ARG A 101 -0.65 -15.76 -10.21
C ARG A 101 -2.13 -16.03 -9.91
N ALA A 102 -2.62 -15.64 -8.73
CA ALA A 102 -4.03 -15.78 -8.35
C ALA A 102 -4.97 -15.03 -9.30
N ALA A 103 -4.66 -13.77 -9.64
CA ALA A 103 -5.45 -12.96 -10.56
C ALA A 103 -5.51 -13.57 -11.98
N GLN A 104 -4.39 -14.08 -12.50
CA GLN A 104 -4.34 -14.76 -13.81
C GLN A 104 -5.21 -16.01 -13.85
N ARG A 105 -5.28 -16.77 -12.75
CA ARG A 105 -6.10 -18.00 -12.65
C ARG A 105 -7.59 -17.67 -12.58
N VAL A 106 -7.96 -16.64 -11.82
CA VAL A 106 -9.32 -16.05 -11.83
C VAL A 106 -9.72 -15.60 -13.24
N GLU A 107 -8.88 -14.82 -13.93
CA GLU A 107 -9.13 -14.35 -15.30
C GLU A 107 -9.25 -15.51 -16.30
N SER A 108 -8.49 -16.60 -16.10
CA SER A 108 -8.60 -17.83 -16.88
C SER A 108 -9.96 -18.53 -16.66
N THR A 109 -10.39 -18.71 -15.39
CA THR A 109 -11.69 -19.33 -15.08
C THR A 109 -12.87 -18.48 -15.56
N VAL A 110 -12.79 -17.14 -15.48
CA VAL A 110 -13.83 -16.24 -16.03
C VAL A 110 -13.88 -16.34 -17.57
N ARG A 111 -12.74 -16.43 -18.25
CA ARG A 111 -12.71 -16.70 -19.71
C ARG A 111 -13.30 -18.06 -20.06
N GLN A 112 -13.01 -19.11 -19.28
CA GLN A 112 -13.60 -20.45 -19.44
C GLN A 112 -15.11 -20.44 -19.22
N LEU A 113 -15.60 -19.76 -18.18
CA LEU A 113 -17.03 -19.60 -17.89
C LEU A 113 -17.77 -18.88 -19.03
N ASN A 114 -17.17 -17.81 -19.58
CA ASN A 114 -17.75 -17.09 -20.70
C ASN A 114 -17.71 -17.90 -22.00
N ALA A 115 -16.67 -18.70 -22.23
CA ALA A 115 -16.62 -19.65 -23.35
C ALA A 115 -17.69 -20.75 -23.23
N MET A 116 -17.91 -21.31 -22.03
CA MET A 116 -19.00 -22.26 -21.77
C MET A 116 -20.38 -21.64 -22.02
N ARG A 117 -20.63 -20.42 -21.51
CA ARG A 117 -21.88 -19.69 -21.77
C ARG A 117 -22.12 -19.41 -23.26
N ALA A 118 -21.06 -19.09 -24.01
CA ALA A 118 -21.14 -18.88 -25.46
C ALA A 118 -21.30 -20.17 -26.29
N ALA A 119 -20.95 -21.33 -25.71
CA ALA A 119 -21.05 -22.63 -26.37
C ALA A 119 -22.45 -23.28 -26.26
N VAL A 120 -23.34 -22.78 -25.39
CA VAL A 120 -24.73 -23.25 -25.28
C VAL A 120 -25.56 -22.69 -26.46
N PRO A 121 -26.05 -23.53 -27.40
CA PRO A 121 -26.77 -23.02 -28.57
C PRO A 121 -28.16 -22.46 -28.22
N VAL A 122 -28.55 -21.38 -28.88
CA VAL A 122 -29.87 -20.73 -28.70
C VAL A 122 -30.97 -21.53 -29.42
N GLU A 123 -31.35 -22.68 -28.86
CA GLU A 123 -32.64 -23.29 -29.15
C GLU A 123 -33.74 -22.54 -28.38
N ARG A 124 -34.17 -21.38 -28.92
CA ARG A 124 -35.48 -20.71 -28.73
C ARG A 124 -35.48 -19.34 -29.44
N ASP A 125 -35.59 -19.36 -30.77
CA ASP A 125 -36.76 -18.81 -31.47
C ASP A 125 -36.57 -18.99 -32.99
N ARG A 126 -37.39 -19.85 -33.60
CA ARG A 126 -37.74 -19.75 -35.01
C ARG A 126 -39.26 -19.72 -35.05
N SER A 127 -39.79 -18.56 -35.40
CA SER A 127 -41.19 -18.23 -35.28
C SER A 127 -42.06 -19.22 -36.05
N ARG A 128 -43.00 -19.84 -35.34
CA ARG A 128 -43.95 -20.80 -35.91
C ARG A 128 -45.26 -20.08 -36.16
N ASP A 129 -45.41 -19.54 -37.38
CA ASP A 129 -46.70 -19.37 -38.10
C ASP A 129 -46.49 -18.66 -39.45
N ALA A 130 -46.46 -19.43 -40.55
CA ALA A 130 -46.83 -19.01 -41.92
C ALA A 130 -46.95 -20.22 -42.87
N ASP A 131 -48.15 -20.40 -43.43
CA ASP A 131 -48.55 -21.14 -44.64
C ASP A 131 -47.70 -22.28 -45.24
N THR A 132 -48.20 -23.51 -45.01
CA THR A 132 -48.85 -24.34 -46.04
C THR A 132 -48.55 -24.07 -47.53
N LEU A 133 -47.89 -25.01 -48.23
CA LEU A 133 -48.20 -25.44 -49.62
C LEU A 133 -47.49 -26.76 -49.97
N SER A 134 -47.82 -27.35 -51.13
CA SER A 134 -47.35 -28.66 -51.67
C SER A 134 -45.82 -28.92 -51.61
N GLY A 135 -45.31 -30.16 -51.62
CA GLY A 135 -45.94 -31.47 -51.83
C GLY A 135 -45.37 -32.20 -53.07
N ALA A 136 -44.98 -33.48 -52.91
CA ALA A 136 -44.24 -34.33 -53.87
C ALA A 136 -42.76 -33.91 -54.11
N ASP A 137 -41.79 -34.77 -54.48
CA ASP A 137 -41.78 -36.24 -54.67
C ASP A 137 -40.33 -36.83 -54.60
N LEU A 138 -40.22 -38.17 -54.61
CA LEU A 138 -39.09 -39.05 -54.97
C LEU A 138 -37.81 -39.18 -54.08
N GLU A 139 -37.72 -40.37 -53.48
CA GLU A 139 -36.58 -41.32 -53.39
C GLU A 139 -35.16 -40.92 -53.83
N THR A 140 -34.14 -41.31 -53.02
CA THR A 140 -33.00 -42.15 -53.48
C THR A 140 -32.23 -42.76 -52.29
N THR A 141 -31.87 -44.04 -52.42
CA THR A 141 -31.08 -44.85 -51.45
C THR A 141 -29.59 -44.82 -51.75
N GLN A 142 -28.71 -44.77 -50.73
CA GLN A 142 -27.44 -45.56 -50.58
C GLN A 142 -26.60 -45.06 -49.37
N VAL A 143 -26.31 -45.90 -48.36
CA VAL A 143 -25.22 -46.92 -48.20
C VAL A 143 -23.99 -46.37 -47.45
N ILE A 144 -23.58 -47.09 -46.40
CA ILE A 144 -22.39 -46.86 -45.58
C ILE A 144 -21.34 -47.93 -45.89
N PRO A 145 -20.09 -47.57 -46.23
CA PRO A 145 -18.91 -48.43 -46.06
C PRO A 145 -18.27 -48.20 -44.68
N ALA A 146 -17.58 -49.22 -44.13
CA ALA A 146 -17.01 -49.19 -42.78
C ALA A 146 -15.62 -49.84 -42.70
N VAL A 147 -14.97 -49.69 -41.54
CA VAL A 147 -13.76 -50.41 -41.06
C VAL A 147 -12.45 -50.09 -41.77
N THR A 148 -11.53 -49.44 -41.03
CA THR A 148 -10.24 -50.06 -40.68
C THR A 148 -9.86 -49.63 -39.25
N ASP A 149 -9.77 -50.57 -38.32
CA ASP A 149 -9.29 -50.33 -36.96
C ASP A 149 -7.75 -50.62 -36.87
N PRO A 150 -7.13 -51.00 -35.73
CA PRO A 150 -6.00 -50.22 -35.22
C PRO A 150 -4.69 -51.02 -35.15
N GLU A 151 -3.63 -50.43 -34.58
CA GLU A 151 -2.79 -51.19 -33.64
C GLU A 151 -2.01 -50.29 -32.67
N CYS A 152 -1.99 -50.71 -31.40
CA CYS A 152 -1.15 -50.19 -30.33
C CYS A 152 -0.71 -51.41 -29.49
N PRO A 153 0.56 -51.50 -29.05
CA PRO A 153 0.97 -52.50 -28.08
C PRO A 153 1.11 -51.89 -26.67
N GLU A 154 0.32 -52.39 -25.72
CA GLU A 154 0.51 -52.13 -24.29
C GLU A 154 1.51 -53.11 -23.64
N GLY A 155 2.11 -52.69 -22.52
CA GLY A 155 2.34 -53.57 -21.37
C GLY A 155 3.73 -54.20 -21.20
N SER A 156 4.43 -53.81 -20.12
CA SER A 156 4.66 -54.70 -18.96
C SER A 156 5.36 -53.98 -17.80
N ASN A 157 4.91 -54.27 -16.59
CA ASN A 157 5.38 -53.74 -15.31
C ASN A 157 6.85 -54.05 -14.96
N GLY A 158 7.46 -53.22 -14.10
CA GLY A 158 8.17 -53.73 -12.91
C GLY A 158 9.49 -53.07 -12.48
N ALA A 159 9.64 -52.94 -11.15
CA ALA A 159 10.88 -52.81 -10.35
C ALA A 159 11.71 -51.50 -10.39
N ASP A 160 11.55 -50.71 -9.32
CA ASP A 160 12.54 -50.45 -8.26
C ASP A 160 13.93 -49.78 -8.50
N LEU A 161 14.16 -48.78 -7.62
CA LEU A 161 15.40 -48.33 -6.97
C LEU A 161 16.45 -47.47 -7.73
N GLU A 162 16.64 -46.28 -7.13
CA GLU A 162 17.89 -45.59 -6.75
C GLU A 162 19.02 -45.23 -7.76
N GLU A 163 19.49 -43.99 -7.56
CA GLU A 163 20.89 -43.52 -7.65
C GLU A 163 21.61 -43.21 -9.00
N THR A 164 22.17 -41.99 -9.01
CA THR A 164 23.59 -41.67 -9.34
C THR A 164 24.04 -41.28 -10.77
N GLN A 165 24.38 -39.97 -10.89
CA GLN A 165 25.46 -39.34 -11.70
C GLN A 165 25.28 -39.30 -13.24
N ALA A 166 25.86 -38.34 -13.98
CA ALA A 166 27.14 -37.66 -13.75
C ALA A 166 27.23 -36.18 -14.20
N ILE A 167 28.25 -35.49 -13.67
CA ILE A 167 28.71 -34.14 -14.03
C ILE A 167 30.20 -34.26 -14.44
N PRO A 168 30.68 -33.62 -15.53
CA PRO A 168 32.10 -33.57 -15.84
C PRO A 168 32.84 -32.52 -14.98
N VAL A 169 33.94 -32.93 -14.35
CA VAL A 169 34.80 -32.09 -13.49
C VAL A 169 36.14 -31.80 -14.17
N VAL A 170 36.65 -30.57 -14.05
CA VAL A 170 38.08 -30.23 -14.21
C VAL A 170 38.53 -29.24 -13.12
N THR A 171 38.96 -29.80 -12.00
CA THR A 171 40.01 -29.39 -11.01
C THR A 171 40.41 -27.92 -10.78
N ASP A 172 40.63 -27.62 -9.49
CA ASP A 172 41.11 -26.38 -8.84
C ASP A 172 42.58 -25.98 -9.11
N VAL A 173 43.03 -24.83 -8.54
CA VAL A 173 43.95 -24.81 -7.37
C VAL A 173 44.17 -23.40 -6.77
N ALA A 174 43.86 -23.28 -5.47
CA ALA A 174 44.40 -22.42 -4.38
C ALA A 174 44.65 -20.89 -4.50
N ALA A 175 44.37 -20.19 -3.38
CA ALA A 175 44.90 -18.86 -3.00
C ALA A 175 46.11 -19.00 -2.03
N PRO A 176 46.77 -17.89 -1.59
CA PRO A 176 46.37 -17.28 -0.31
C PRO A 176 46.60 -15.76 -0.11
N GLU A 177 45.91 -15.24 0.90
CA GLU A 177 46.20 -14.16 1.90
C GLU A 177 47.13 -12.94 1.61
N ALA A 178 46.53 -11.76 1.80
CA ALA A 178 46.96 -10.55 2.57
C ALA A 178 48.44 -10.21 2.86
N ALA A 179 48.80 -8.91 2.69
CA ALA A 179 49.57 -8.10 3.67
C ALA A 179 49.62 -6.58 3.33
N GLU A 180 50.03 -5.76 4.30
CA GLU A 180 50.02 -4.28 4.26
C GLU A 180 51.26 -3.60 3.60
N ALA A 181 50.99 -2.55 2.81
CA ALA A 181 51.53 -1.17 2.89
C ALA A 181 53.05 -0.82 2.95
N ARG A 182 53.31 0.41 2.44
CA ARG A 182 54.43 1.37 2.67
C ARG A 182 55.57 1.47 1.63
N HIS A 183 55.74 2.71 1.14
CA HIS A 183 56.93 3.44 0.64
C HIS A 183 58.24 2.67 0.32
N ARG A 184 58.98 3.00 -0.75
CA ARG A 184 59.80 4.25 -0.83
C ARG A 184 60.54 4.39 -2.19
N ALA A 185 60.85 5.62 -2.60
CA ALA A 185 61.79 5.97 -3.69
C ALA A 185 63.24 6.19 -3.20
N PRO A 186 64.24 6.07 -4.09
CA PRO A 186 65.17 7.20 -4.39
C PRO A 186 65.17 7.54 -5.91
N ASP A 187 65.39 8.78 -6.38
CA ASP A 187 66.62 9.62 -6.40
C ASP A 187 67.63 9.14 -7.48
N ASP A 188 68.33 9.94 -8.30
CA ASP A 188 68.36 11.42 -8.56
C ASP A 188 67.88 11.72 -10.03
N ASP A 189 68.32 12.63 -10.91
CA ASP A 189 69.41 13.64 -11.03
C ASP A 189 69.00 14.76 -12.06
N ASP A 190 69.78 15.83 -12.23
CA ASP A 190 69.39 17.13 -12.83
C ASP A 190 69.87 17.38 -14.30
N ALA A 191 69.12 18.16 -15.09
CA ALA A 191 69.57 18.79 -16.35
C ALA A 191 68.57 19.85 -16.89
N ALA A 192 69.04 21.03 -17.32
CA ALA A 192 68.17 22.21 -17.52
C ALA A 192 68.11 22.82 -18.95
N ALA A 193 66.87 23.17 -19.34
CA ALA A 193 66.49 24.29 -20.24
C ALA A 193 66.87 24.21 -21.76
N PRO A 194 66.34 25.11 -22.63
CA PRO A 194 64.89 25.27 -22.88
C PRO A 194 64.52 25.31 -24.39
N GLY A 195 63.29 24.86 -24.73
CA GLY A 195 62.70 25.01 -26.07
C GLY A 195 61.80 26.26 -26.22
N PRO A 196 61.62 26.82 -27.44
CA PRO A 196 60.91 28.08 -27.67
C PRO A 196 59.37 27.95 -27.66
N ARG A 197 58.71 29.10 -27.49
CA ARG A 197 57.26 29.27 -27.33
C ARG A 197 56.60 29.83 -28.61
N PRO A 198 55.62 29.13 -29.21
CA PRO A 198 54.44 29.73 -29.85
C PRO A 198 53.33 29.87 -28.78
N GLU A 199 52.83 31.06 -28.49
CA GLU A 199 51.65 31.70 -29.09
C GLU A 199 50.30 31.07 -28.66
N PRO A 200 49.25 31.88 -28.38
CA PRO A 200 48.10 31.41 -27.62
C PRO A 200 47.00 30.84 -28.53
N THR A 201 46.67 29.57 -28.36
CA THR A 201 45.43 28.99 -28.90
C THR A 201 44.23 29.64 -28.21
N GLU A 202 43.26 30.10 -28.99
CA GLU A 202 41.99 30.65 -28.48
C GLU A 202 41.21 29.59 -27.69
N PRO A 203 40.38 29.97 -26.70
CA PRO A 203 39.55 29.03 -25.97
C PRO A 203 38.59 28.31 -26.92
N ARG A 204 38.82 27.01 -27.13
CA ARG A 204 37.90 26.14 -27.85
C ARG A 204 36.61 26.04 -27.03
N GLU A 205 35.56 26.73 -27.46
CA GLU A 205 34.22 26.50 -26.94
C GLU A 205 33.85 25.02 -27.15
N GLU A 206 33.75 24.28 -26.06
CA GLU A 206 33.14 22.95 -26.10
C GLU A 206 31.66 23.13 -26.42
N PRO A 207 31.07 22.36 -27.36
CA PRO A 207 29.64 22.44 -27.61
C PRO A 207 28.89 22.04 -26.34
N VAL A 208 28.34 23.03 -25.64
CA VAL A 208 27.46 22.82 -24.50
C VAL A 208 26.29 21.98 -25.02
N ALA A 209 26.27 20.70 -24.65
CA ALA A 209 25.18 19.81 -24.99
C ALA A 209 23.88 20.49 -24.54
N PRO A 210 22.85 20.58 -25.41
CA PRO A 210 21.66 21.35 -25.08
C PRO A 210 21.07 20.77 -23.80
N VAL A 211 21.09 21.58 -22.72
CA VAL A 211 20.40 21.24 -21.48
C VAL A 211 18.98 20.91 -21.88
N THR A 212 18.58 19.64 -21.71
CA THR A 212 17.25 19.18 -22.06
C THR A 212 16.28 20.05 -21.30
N ALA A 213 15.57 20.91 -22.03
CA ALA A 213 14.65 21.86 -21.43
C ALA A 213 13.58 21.04 -20.71
N VAL A 214 13.69 20.97 -19.38
CA VAL A 214 12.82 20.13 -18.55
C VAL A 214 11.40 20.54 -18.89
N ALA A 215 10.62 19.61 -19.45
CA ALA A 215 9.27 19.90 -19.86
C ALA A 215 8.53 20.43 -18.63
N ARG A 216 8.03 21.67 -18.71
CA ARG A 216 7.28 22.24 -17.59
C ARG A 216 6.04 21.39 -17.40
N GLU A 217 5.95 20.75 -16.23
CA GLU A 217 4.77 20.03 -15.78
C GLU A 217 3.52 20.87 -16.07
N SER A 218 2.58 20.30 -16.83
CA SER A 218 1.32 20.97 -17.11
C SER A 218 0.48 21.06 -15.85
N GLU A 219 -0.44 22.03 -15.81
CA GLU A 219 -1.29 22.25 -14.63
C GLU A 219 -2.10 21.00 -14.26
N ASP A 220 -2.55 20.20 -15.25
CA ASP A 220 -3.26 18.94 -14.97
C ASP A 220 -2.34 17.82 -14.46
N GLU A 221 -1.08 17.77 -14.90
CA GLU A 221 -0.08 16.83 -14.36
C GLU A 221 0.26 17.19 -12.91
N ARG A 222 0.46 18.49 -12.64
CA ARG A 222 0.65 19.03 -11.28
C ARG A 222 -0.54 18.68 -10.37
N LEU A 223 -1.77 18.89 -10.82
CA LEU A 223 -2.96 18.52 -10.04
C LEU A 223 -3.03 17.00 -9.80
N ARG A 224 -2.79 16.17 -10.83
CA ARG A 224 -2.75 14.70 -10.66
C ARG A 224 -1.67 14.25 -9.67
N ARG A 225 -0.47 14.84 -9.72
CA ARG A 225 0.62 14.58 -8.78
C ARG A 225 0.25 14.92 -7.34
N LEU A 226 -0.26 16.13 -7.11
CA LEU A 226 -0.65 16.60 -5.78
C LEU A 226 -1.81 15.78 -5.20
N LEU A 227 -2.75 15.34 -6.05
CA LEU A 227 -3.84 14.44 -5.68
C LEU A 227 -3.34 13.02 -5.36
N ALA A 228 -2.46 12.47 -6.20
CA ALA A 228 -1.86 11.16 -5.98
C ALA A 228 -1.11 11.09 -4.64
N PHE A 229 -0.42 12.16 -4.24
CA PHE A 229 0.32 12.22 -2.97
C PHE A 229 -0.54 11.89 -1.74
N VAL A 230 -1.81 12.32 -1.71
CA VAL A 230 -2.72 12.01 -0.59
C VAL A 230 -3.44 10.67 -0.74
N ILE A 231 -3.71 10.23 -1.98
CA ILE A 231 -4.37 8.95 -2.23
C ILE A 231 -3.47 7.75 -1.88
N HIS A 232 -2.15 7.86 -2.05
CA HIS A 232 -1.21 6.84 -1.55
C HIS A 232 -1.24 6.67 -0.02
N GLN A 233 -1.69 7.69 0.72
CA GLN A 233 -1.79 7.67 2.17
C GLN A 233 -3.15 7.12 2.63
N GLU A 234 -4.25 7.53 1.97
CA GLU A 234 -5.58 6.97 2.23
C GLU A 234 -6.45 6.86 0.96
N PRO A 235 -6.46 5.69 0.29
CA PRO A 235 -7.24 5.47 -0.94
C PRO A 235 -8.71 5.09 -0.68
N ARG A 236 -9.17 4.97 0.57
CA ARG A 236 -10.57 4.63 0.90
C ARG A 236 -11.52 5.83 0.89
N LEU A 237 -11.01 7.04 0.72
CA LEU A 237 -11.80 8.28 0.66
C LEU A 237 -11.97 8.78 -0.78
N ASN A 238 -13.08 9.48 -1.06
CA ASN A 238 -13.11 10.33 -2.25
C ASN A 238 -12.18 11.52 -2.01
N TRP A 239 -11.43 11.90 -3.05
CA TRP A 239 -10.56 13.07 -3.03
C TRP A 239 -10.83 13.95 -4.25
N ALA A 240 -10.65 15.25 -4.12
CA ALA A 240 -10.56 16.13 -5.27
C ALA A 240 -9.59 17.27 -5.01
N ILE A 241 -8.93 17.70 -6.08
CA ILE A 241 -8.10 18.90 -6.09
C ILE A 241 -8.51 19.76 -7.27
N GLY A 242 -8.41 21.09 -7.14
CA GLY A 242 -8.65 21.98 -8.26
C GLY A 242 -8.11 23.39 -8.04
N ASP A 243 -7.91 24.09 -9.14
CA ASP A 243 -7.48 25.48 -9.16
C ASP A 243 -8.71 26.39 -9.26
N ARG A 244 -8.81 27.31 -8.31
CA ARG A 244 -9.89 28.31 -8.25
C ARG A 244 -9.54 29.56 -9.06
N PRO A 245 -10.54 30.36 -9.51
CA PRO A 245 -10.30 31.61 -10.24
C PRO A 245 -9.52 32.70 -9.49
N ASP A 246 -9.24 32.51 -8.19
CA ASP A 246 -8.34 33.36 -7.39
C ASP A 246 -6.87 32.94 -7.47
N GLY A 247 -6.54 31.91 -8.27
CA GLY A 247 -5.21 31.34 -8.42
C GLY A 247 -4.81 30.39 -7.29
N THR A 248 -5.72 29.97 -6.41
CA THR A 248 -5.43 29.03 -5.33
C THR A 248 -5.78 27.59 -5.70
N THR A 249 -4.86 26.66 -5.46
CA THR A 249 -5.14 25.21 -5.50
C THR A 249 -5.77 24.79 -4.18
N VAL A 250 -6.94 24.16 -4.22
CA VAL A 250 -7.66 23.64 -3.04
C VAL A 250 -7.75 22.12 -3.12
N LEU A 251 -7.42 21.45 -2.02
CA LEU A 251 -7.59 20.02 -1.81
C LEU A 251 -8.77 19.75 -0.88
N VAL A 252 -9.64 18.80 -1.25
CA VAL A 252 -10.82 18.42 -0.47
C VAL A 252 -11.03 16.91 -0.46
N THR A 253 -11.75 16.43 0.57
CA THR A 253 -12.41 15.12 0.65
C THR A 253 -13.85 15.36 1.12
N ASP A 254 -14.77 14.43 0.89
CA ASP A 254 -16.11 14.44 1.51
C ASP A 254 -16.17 13.66 2.83
N PHE A 255 -15.05 13.11 3.31
CA PHE A 255 -14.90 12.68 4.69
C PHE A 255 -15.12 13.85 5.66
N ALA A 256 -15.94 13.64 6.70
CA ALA A 256 -16.04 14.51 7.87
C ALA A 256 -16.13 16.02 7.55
N HIS A 257 -17.06 16.40 6.66
CA HIS A 257 -17.32 17.80 6.26
C HIS A 257 -16.17 18.52 5.52
N GLY A 258 -15.15 17.78 5.08
CA GLY A 258 -13.91 18.32 4.49
C GLY A 258 -12.72 18.36 5.46
N TRP A 259 -12.83 17.72 6.62
CA TRP A 259 -11.72 17.55 7.56
C TRP A 259 -10.65 16.59 7.02
N ILE A 260 -9.38 16.99 7.08
CA ILE A 260 -8.24 16.14 6.72
C ILE A 260 -7.72 15.42 7.97
N PRO A 261 -7.64 14.07 7.99
CA PRO A 261 -7.10 13.32 9.13
C PRO A 261 -5.64 13.69 9.46
N PRO A 262 -5.20 13.53 10.72
CA PRO A 262 -3.91 14.05 11.21
C PRO A 262 -2.70 13.42 10.50
N ASP A 263 -2.81 12.14 10.17
CA ASP A 263 -1.84 11.28 9.49
C ASP A 263 -1.68 11.57 7.99
N ILE A 264 -2.64 12.25 7.35
CA ILE A 264 -2.52 12.62 5.93
C ILE A 264 -1.65 13.86 5.78
N ALA A 265 -0.39 13.64 5.41
CA ALA A 265 0.53 14.69 5.03
C ALA A 265 -0.01 15.44 3.80
N VAL A 266 -0.11 16.77 3.92
CA VAL A 266 -0.72 17.63 2.90
C VAL A 266 0.38 18.21 1.99
N PRO A 267 0.21 18.22 0.65
CA PRO A 267 1.21 18.77 -0.27
C PRO A 267 1.49 20.27 -0.03
N GLU A 268 2.71 20.69 -0.30
CA GLU A 268 3.06 22.12 -0.31
C GLU A 268 2.36 22.86 -1.45
N GLY A 269 1.80 24.04 -1.13
CA GLY A 269 1.13 24.92 -2.09
C GLY A 269 -0.39 24.76 -2.22
N VAL A 270 -1.00 23.72 -1.63
CA VAL A 270 -2.47 23.58 -1.59
C VAL A 270 -3.07 24.27 -0.36
N ARG A 271 -4.36 24.60 -0.42
CA ARG A 271 -5.20 25.01 0.71
C ARG A 271 -6.22 23.92 1.06
N LEU A 272 -6.64 23.90 2.31
CA LEU A 272 -7.76 23.09 2.79
C LEU A 272 -9.02 23.96 2.93
N LEU A 273 -10.17 23.34 3.19
CA LEU A 273 -11.38 24.05 3.59
C LEU A 273 -11.28 24.53 5.04
N GLU A 274 -11.82 25.72 5.32
CA GLU A 274 -11.94 26.23 6.69
C GLU A 274 -12.94 25.38 7.50
N PRO A 275 -12.74 25.20 8.83
CA PRO A 275 -13.67 24.51 9.72
C PRO A 275 -15.13 25.01 9.67
N GLU A 276 -16.04 24.15 9.19
CA GLU A 276 -17.48 24.42 9.05
C GLU A 276 -18.27 23.12 8.80
N PRO A 277 -19.51 22.98 9.30
CA PRO A 277 -20.40 21.88 8.91
C PRO A 277 -20.78 21.97 7.42
N ARG A 278 -20.48 20.93 6.63
CA ARG A 278 -20.80 20.83 5.19
C ARG A 278 -21.30 19.45 4.81
N ALA A 279 -22.10 19.36 3.75
CA ALA A 279 -22.64 18.10 3.25
C ALA A 279 -22.68 18.10 1.72
N GLY A 280 -22.56 16.91 1.12
CA GLY A 280 -22.51 16.70 -0.32
C GLY A 280 -21.30 15.86 -0.74
N LYS A 281 -21.17 15.62 -2.04
CA LYS A 281 -20.03 14.90 -2.62
C LYS A 281 -18.80 15.79 -2.72
N VAL A 282 -17.64 15.17 -2.85
CA VAL A 282 -16.33 15.83 -2.97
C VAL A 282 -16.28 16.98 -4.00
N SER A 283 -16.99 16.88 -5.12
CA SER A 283 -17.10 17.94 -6.13
C SER A 283 -17.91 19.17 -5.69
N ALA A 284 -18.91 19.00 -4.81
CA ALA A 284 -19.67 20.11 -4.24
C ALA A 284 -18.86 20.87 -3.16
N LEU A 285 -17.96 20.17 -2.47
CA LEU A 285 -17.04 20.75 -1.49
C LEU A 285 -15.87 21.50 -2.14
N LEU A 286 -15.43 21.06 -3.33
CA LEU A 286 -14.39 21.75 -4.10
C LEU A 286 -14.85 23.14 -4.58
N GLY A 287 -16.10 23.25 -5.02
CA GLY A 287 -16.73 24.49 -5.47
C GLY A 287 -16.42 24.86 -6.92
N GLU A 288 -16.44 26.16 -7.23
CA GLU A 288 -16.10 26.67 -8.57
C GLU A 288 -14.59 26.64 -8.81
N THR A 289 -14.16 26.01 -9.90
CA THR A 289 -12.76 25.80 -10.27
C THR A 289 -12.57 25.84 -11.78
N GLU A 290 -11.44 26.38 -12.24
CA GLU A 290 -11.07 26.41 -13.66
C GLU A 290 -10.54 25.05 -14.15
N ARG A 291 -9.83 24.33 -13.28
CA ARG A 291 -9.29 22.98 -13.50
C ARG A 291 -9.56 22.14 -12.26
N ALA A 292 -9.98 20.89 -12.43
CA ALA A 292 -10.21 19.97 -11.31
C ALA A 292 -9.88 18.53 -11.68
N VAL A 293 -9.41 17.76 -10.69
CA VAL A 293 -9.20 16.32 -10.77
C VAL A 293 -9.86 15.68 -9.56
N THR A 294 -10.68 14.66 -9.78
CA THR A 294 -11.41 13.90 -8.76
C THR A 294 -10.94 12.45 -8.73
N TYR A 295 -11.08 11.81 -7.57
CA TYR A 295 -10.83 10.39 -7.34
C TYR A 295 -11.95 9.82 -6.46
N ALA A 296 -12.49 8.67 -6.85
CA ALA A 296 -13.26 7.77 -6.00
C ALA A 296 -12.43 6.51 -5.66
N PRO A 297 -12.67 5.87 -4.49
CA PRO A 297 -11.96 4.65 -4.08
C PRO A 297 -11.98 3.56 -5.15
N GLY A 298 -10.79 3.21 -5.65
CA GLY A 298 -10.58 2.22 -6.71
C GLY A 298 -10.40 2.79 -8.12
N ASP A 299 -10.49 4.11 -8.34
CA ASP A 299 -10.18 4.72 -9.63
C ASP A 299 -8.70 4.50 -10.03
N ALA A 300 -8.45 4.33 -11.33
CA ALA A 300 -7.11 4.16 -11.86
C ALA A 300 -6.39 5.51 -12.05
N LEU A 301 -5.27 5.70 -11.34
CA LEU A 301 -4.55 6.98 -11.26
C LEU A 301 -3.48 7.20 -12.35
N GLY A 302 -3.41 6.31 -13.35
CA GLY A 302 -2.31 6.28 -14.32
C GLY A 302 -1.02 5.68 -13.73
N ARG A 303 0.14 5.98 -14.32
CA ARG A 303 1.44 5.65 -13.72
C ARG A 303 1.79 6.72 -12.70
N LEU A 304 1.99 6.29 -11.47
CA LEU A 304 2.21 7.16 -10.30
C LEU A 304 3.69 7.46 -10.05
N ASP A 305 4.58 6.65 -10.63
CA ASP A 305 6.03 6.69 -10.39
C ASP A 305 6.76 7.78 -11.21
N ASP A 306 6.11 8.34 -12.24
CA ASP A 306 6.71 9.33 -13.15
C ASP A 306 6.62 10.78 -12.59
N PHE A 307 6.08 10.97 -11.37
CA PHE A 307 5.83 12.27 -10.78
C PHE A 307 7.02 12.84 -9.96
N ALA A 308 7.21 14.16 -10.03
CA ALA A 308 8.24 14.86 -9.26
C ALA A 308 8.05 14.72 -7.74
N GLU A 309 9.16 14.77 -6.98
CA GLU A 309 9.12 14.67 -5.52
C GLU A 309 8.20 15.74 -4.92
N THR A 310 7.17 15.30 -4.22
CA THR A 310 6.13 16.17 -3.67
C THR A 310 6.34 16.37 -2.18
N LYS A 311 6.79 17.56 -1.80
CA LYS A 311 7.07 17.93 -0.41
C LYS A 311 5.77 18.16 0.36
N ALA A 312 5.69 17.62 1.57
CA ALA A 312 4.61 17.89 2.52
C ALA A 312 4.79 19.25 3.21
N SER A 313 3.70 19.87 3.67
CA SER A 313 3.72 21.12 4.43
C SER A 313 2.55 21.22 5.43
N THR A 314 2.85 21.62 6.66
CA THR A 314 1.83 21.95 7.68
C THR A 314 1.09 23.25 7.35
N ARG A 315 1.61 24.08 6.44
CA ARG A 315 1.06 25.40 6.06
C ARG A 315 -0.40 25.36 5.61
N ALA A 316 -0.84 24.25 5.01
CA ALA A 316 -2.22 24.06 4.58
C ALA A 316 -3.21 23.88 5.75
N ARG A 317 -2.71 23.58 6.96
CA ARG A 317 -3.47 23.51 8.23
C ARG A 317 -3.39 24.80 9.06
N GLU A 318 -2.67 25.84 8.60
CA GLU A 318 -2.65 27.14 9.27
C GLU A 318 -4.06 27.77 9.29
N LEU A 319 -4.52 28.14 10.49
CA LEU A 319 -5.79 28.81 10.76
C LEU A 319 -5.56 29.96 11.75
N PRO A 320 -6.53 30.87 11.94
CA PRO A 320 -6.51 31.81 13.07
C PRO A 320 -6.27 31.07 14.39
N SER A 321 -5.38 31.61 15.22
CA SER A 321 -5.02 31.04 16.52
C SER A 321 -6.16 31.17 17.52
N VAL A 322 -6.52 30.07 18.17
CA VAL A 322 -7.42 30.05 19.33
C VAL A 322 -6.70 30.65 20.54
N ASP A 323 -7.34 31.60 21.21
CA ASP A 323 -6.86 32.18 22.46
C ASP A 323 -6.78 31.12 23.56
N ASP A 324 -5.63 31.00 24.22
CA ASP A 324 -5.30 29.94 25.20
C ASP A 324 -5.75 28.53 24.75
N LEU A 325 -5.22 28.10 23.60
CA LEU A 325 -5.37 26.75 23.03
C LEU A 325 -5.26 25.62 24.06
N GLY A 326 -4.38 25.77 25.07
CA GLY A 326 -4.19 24.79 26.14
C GLY A 326 -5.35 24.74 27.13
N TRP A 327 -5.89 25.91 27.51
CA TRP A 327 -7.09 26.00 28.34
C TRP A 327 -8.34 25.50 27.60
N GLU A 328 -8.56 25.92 26.35
CA GLU A 328 -9.72 25.50 25.54
C GLU A 328 -9.74 23.98 25.32
N LEU A 329 -8.60 23.38 24.92
CA LEU A 329 -8.47 21.92 24.80
C LEU A 329 -8.68 21.20 26.15
N SER A 330 -8.24 21.82 27.25
CA SER A 330 -8.48 21.30 28.60
C SER A 330 -9.96 21.36 29.02
N GLN A 331 -10.75 22.34 28.53
CA GLN A 331 -12.20 22.38 28.73
C GLN A 331 -12.91 21.36 27.83
N ALA A 332 -12.59 21.32 26.54
CA ALA A 332 -13.24 20.46 25.54
C ALA A 332 -13.10 18.96 25.85
N THR A 333 -12.01 18.57 26.53
CA THR A 333 -11.75 17.20 27.01
C THR A 333 -12.37 16.89 28.37
N HIS A 334 -12.93 17.87 29.09
CA HIS A 334 -13.41 17.71 30.46
C HIS A 334 -14.79 17.01 30.49
N TRP A 335 -14.89 15.87 31.19
CA TRP A 335 -16.12 15.07 31.35
C TRP A 335 -16.81 14.63 30.04
N ARG A 336 -16.09 14.61 28.91
CA ARG A 336 -16.65 14.24 27.62
C ARG A 336 -16.78 12.73 27.45
N ASP A 337 -18.00 12.25 27.24
CA ASP A 337 -18.31 10.84 27.06
C ASP A 337 -17.61 10.23 25.83
N GLY A 338 -17.19 8.97 25.98
CA GLY A 338 -16.48 8.21 24.95
C GLY A 338 -14.99 8.57 24.76
N LEU A 339 -14.46 9.62 25.39
CA LEU A 339 -13.02 9.86 25.39
C LEU A 339 -12.28 8.99 26.44
N PRO A 340 -11.08 8.47 26.12
CA PRO A 340 -10.21 7.84 27.12
C PRO A 340 -9.84 8.82 28.24
N ARG A 341 -9.87 8.38 29.49
CA ARG A 341 -9.61 9.23 30.67
C ARG A 341 -8.23 9.90 30.69
N MET A 342 -7.26 9.39 29.93
CA MET A 342 -5.93 10.02 29.80
C MET A 342 -5.94 11.31 28.99
N VAL A 343 -6.87 11.49 28.03
CA VAL A 343 -6.84 12.62 27.08
C VAL A 343 -6.90 13.96 27.82
N HIS A 344 -7.77 14.09 28.83
CA HIS A 344 -7.84 15.30 29.66
C HIS A 344 -6.58 15.53 30.53
N THR A 345 -5.91 14.46 30.98
CA THR A 345 -4.64 14.56 31.72
C THR A 345 -3.52 15.05 30.79
N VAL A 346 -3.40 14.45 29.61
CA VAL A 346 -2.38 14.80 28.61
C VAL A 346 -2.59 16.22 28.08
N ALA A 347 -3.83 16.59 27.73
CA ALA A 347 -4.17 17.96 27.32
C ALA A 347 -3.74 19.00 28.36
N ARG A 348 -3.99 18.74 29.65
CA ARG A 348 -3.56 19.62 30.74
C ARG A 348 -2.06 19.65 30.97
N ALA A 349 -1.34 18.55 30.75
CA ALA A 349 0.12 18.50 30.87
C ALA A 349 0.81 19.24 29.71
N ALA A 350 0.28 19.11 28.48
CA ALA A 350 0.68 19.90 27.33
C ALA A 350 0.41 21.39 27.56
N ALA A 351 -0.80 21.77 27.98
CA ALA A 351 -1.18 23.15 28.29
C ALA A 351 -0.32 23.79 29.38
N ALA A 352 0.08 23.01 30.40
CA ALA A 352 0.94 23.48 31.48
C ALA A 352 2.44 23.52 31.10
N GLY A 353 2.82 23.05 29.90
CA GLY A 353 4.22 22.95 29.47
C GLY A 353 5.06 21.99 30.31
N THR A 354 4.45 21.06 31.06
CA THR A 354 5.16 20.15 31.97
C THR A 354 5.83 18.98 31.27
N GLY A 355 5.57 18.81 29.97
CA GLY A 355 5.89 17.61 29.21
C GLY A 355 4.88 16.49 29.46
N VAL A 356 4.92 15.51 28.55
CA VAL A 356 4.16 14.25 28.55
C VAL A 356 5.19 13.15 28.28
N VAL A 357 5.04 11.96 28.87
CA VAL A 357 5.98 10.85 28.61
C VAL A 357 5.58 10.12 27.31
N GLU A 358 6.55 9.63 26.54
CA GLU A 358 6.28 9.03 25.22
C GLU A 358 5.31 7.85 25.33
N GLU A 359 5.34 7.07 26.42
CA GLU A 359 4.40 5.98 26.66
C GLU A 359 2.93 6.43 26.83
N GLU A 360 2.68 7.68 27.26
CA GLU A 360 1.33 8.26 27.26
C GLU A 360 0.93 8.77 25.87
N ILE A 361 1.89 9.28 25.08
CA ILE A 361 1.66 9.71 23.70
C ILE A 361 1.39 8.50 22.80
N ASP A 362 2.11 7.39 22.96
CA ASP A 362 1.89 6.16 22.18
C ASP A 362 0.50 5.54 22.44
N VAL A 363 0.02 5.52 23.68
CA VAL A 363 -1.35 5.04 23.96
C VAL A 363 -2.40 6.02 23.45
N LEU A 364 -2.11 7.33 23.45
CA LEU A 364 -2.96 8.34 22.80
C LEU A 364 -3.03 8.15 21.28
N ARG A 365 -1.90 7.87 20.61
CA ARG A 365 -1.83 7.51 19.18
C ARG A 365 -2.66 6.26 18.88
N VAL A 366 -2.53 5.20 19.68
CA VAL A 366 -3.35 3.98 19.53
C VAL A 366 -4.86 4.28 19.65
N HIS A 367 -5.27 5.16 20.56
CA HIS A 367 -6.66 5.61 20.65
C HIS A 367 -7.09 6.45 19.44
N LEU A 368 -6.23 7.33 18.93
CA LEU A 368 -6.48 8.15 17.73
C LEU A 368 -6.62 7.29 16.46
N ASP A 369 -5.69 6.37 16.21
CA ASP A 369 -5.75 5.43 15.09
C ASP A 369 -7.00 4.53 15.16
N THR A 370 -7.38 4.09 16.38
CA THR A 370 -8.61 3.32 16.60
C THR A 370 -9.85 4.14 16.21
N ALA A 371 -9.93 5.40 16.63
CA ALA A 371 -11.06 6.29 16.31
C ALA A 371 -11.10 6.63 14.80
N ARG A 372 -9.96 6.92 14.17
CA ARG A 372 -9.87 7.15 12.72
C ARG A 372 -10.29 5.91 11.94
N TYR A 373 -9.80 4.72 12.31
CA TYR A 373 -10.17 3.48 11.65
C TYR A 373 -11.69 3.21 11.75
N GLN A 374 -12.30 3.43 12.91
CA GLN A 374 -13.74 3.27 13.10
C GLN A 374 -14.55 4.23 12.21
N LEU A 375 -14.15 5.51 12.10
CA LEU A 375 -14.78 6.46 11.17
C LEU A 375 -14.61 6.03 9.70
N LEU A 376 -13.44 5.56 9.31
CA LEU A 376 -13.17 5.08 7.94
C LEU A 376 -13.93 3.78 7.59
N VAL A 377 -14.40 3.02 8.59
CA VAL A 377 -15.31 1.88 8.40
C VAL A 377 -16.79 2.30 8.36
N GLN A 378 -17.16 3.43 8.99
CA GLN A 378 -18.50 4.00 8.94
C GLN A 378 -18.76 4.83 7.67
N TYR A 379 -17.72 5.39 7.07
CA TYR A 379 -17.80 6.27 5.91
C TYR A 379 -18.67 5.67 4.77
N PRO A 380 -19.66 6.42 4.24
CA PRO A 380 -19.91 7.86 4.43
C PRO A 380 -20.71 8.24 5.69
N ASP A 381 -21.40 7.31 6.34
CA ASP A 381 -22.39 7.57 7.40
C ASP A 381 -21.73 7.60 8.80
N LEU A 382 -20.89 8.62 9.03
CA LEU A 382 -20.09 8.80 10.26
C LEU A 382 -20.93 9.08 11.51
N ASP A 383 -20.55 8.51 12.65
CA ASP A 383 -21.03 8.92 13.98
C ASP A 383 -20.44 10.29 14.38
N PRO A 384 -21.26 11.34 14.57
CA PRO A 384 -20.77 12.66 14.98
C PRO A 384 -20.09 12.67 16.35
N ALA A 385 -20.50 11.80 17.29
CA ALA A 385 -19.90 11.73 18.62
C ALA A 385 -18.48 11.16 18.53
N LEU A 386 -18.29 10.11 17.74
CA LEU A 386 -16.97 9.54 17.41
C LEU A 386 -16.09 10.54 16.65
N LEU A 387 -16.63 11.29 15.68
CA LEU A 387 -15.87 12.31 14.95
C LEU A 387 -15.34 13.40 15.88
N LEU A 388 -16.20 13.97 16.73
CA LEU A 388 -15.80 14.98 17.73
C LEU A 388 -14.78 14.43 18.74
N ASN A 389 -14.85 13.14 19.08
CA ASN A 389 -13.87 12.48 19.94
C ASN A 389 -12.52 12.27 19.22
N CYS A 390 -12.54 11.90 17.93
CA CYS A 390 -11.35 11.77 17.09
C CYS A 390 -10.62 13.11 16.91
N LEU A 391 -11.36 14.21 16.72
CA LEU A 391 -10.81 15.56 16.64
C LEU A 391 -10.08 15.98 17.92
N LEU A 392 -10.64 15.67 19.11
CA LEU A 392 -9.97 15.98 20.38
C LEU A 392 -8.78 15.05 20.67
N LEU A 393 -8.82 13.79 20.23
CA LEU A 393 -7.65 12.91 20.26
C LEU A 393 -6.51 13.47 19.40
N ALA A 394 -6.81 13.91 18.17
CA ALA A 394 -5.84 14.52 17.26
C ALA A 394 -5.28 15.84 17.78
N ALA A 395 -6.13 16.71 18.32
CA ALA A 395 -5.70 17.97 18.93
C ALA A 395 -4.80 17.75 20.16
N THR A 396 -5.07 16.70 20.94
CA THR A 396 -4.27 16.36 22.14
C THR A 396 -2.93 15.71 21.79
N GLU A 397 -2.86 14.88 20.76
CA GLU A 397 -1.59 14.27 20.31
C GLU A 397 -0.66 15.34 19.74
N ALA A 398 -1.18 16.22 18.90
CA ALA A 398 -0.45 17.38 18.36
C ALA A 398 0.01 18.34 19.48
N ALA A 399 -0.84 18.60 20.48
CA ALA A 399 -0.45 19.44 21.63
C ALA A 399 0.63 18.79 22.50
N ALA A 400 0.60 17.46 22.67
CA ALA A 400 1.60 16.72 23.44
C ALA A 400 2.96 16.61 22.73
N THR A 401 2.96 16.52 21.40
CA THR A 401 4.18 16.49 20.56
C THR A 401 4.72 17.88 20.24
N GLY A 402 3.93 18.94 20.46
CA GLY A 402 4.33 20.34 20.27
C GLY A 402 3.96 20.95 18.91
N ASP A 403 3.21 20.23 18.05
CA ASP A 403 2.62 20.81 16.83
C ASP A 403 1.38 21.65 17.17
N SER A 404 1.63 22.93 17.51
CA SER A 404 0.57 23.90 17.77
C SER A 404 -0.31 24.21 16.54
N VAL A 405 0.17 23.96 15.32
CA VAL A 405 -0.60 24.18 14.09
C VAL A 405 -1.63 23.08 13.91
N ALA A 406 -1.23 21.81 14.02
CA ALA A 406 -2.16 20.70 13.99
C ALA A 406 -3.11 20.72 15.20
N ALA A 407 -2.64 21.05 16.40
CA ALA A 407 -3.49 21.17 17.58
C ALA A 407 -4.59 22.22 17.40
N ASN A 408 -4.23 23.41 16.90
CA ASN A 408 -5.17 24.48 16.59
C ASN A 408 -6.15 24.08 15.46
N TYR A 409 -5.66 23.41 14.40
CA TYR A 409 -6.47 22.90 13.30
C TYR A 409 -7.56 21.92 13.77
N HIS A 410 -7.19 20.89 14.53
CA HIS A 410 -8.13 19.88 15.00
C HIS A 410 -9.11 20.43 16.05
N LEU A 411 -8.68 21.34 16.92
CA LEU A 411 -9.58 21.99 17.88
C LEU A 411 -10.56 22.96 17.20
N ALA A 412 -10.13 23.71 16.18
CA ALA A 412 -11.01 24.59 15.42
C ALA A 412 -12.12 23.81 14.67
N TRP A 413 -11.78 22.63 14.12
CA TRP A 413 -12.78 21.68 13.60
C TRP A 413 -13.72 21.16 14.69
N PHE A 414 -13.21 20.81 15.87
CA PHE A 414 -14.05 20.41 17.01
C PHE A 414 -15.07 21.50 17.36
N HIS A 415 -14.63 22.74 17.64
CA HIS A 415 -15.53 23.82 18.06
C HIS A 415 -16.66 24.06 17.05
N LYS A 416 -16.32 24.06 15.74
CA LYS A 416 -17.27 24.32 14.65
C LYS A 416 -18.29 23.20 14.42
N LEU A 417 -17.92 21.96 14.72
CA LEU A 417 -18.81 20.78 14.62
C LEU A 417 -19.52 20.47 15.94
N SER A 418 -19.06 21.03 17.07
CA SER A 418 -19.72 20.94 18.38
C SER A 418 -20.76 22.05 18.62
N ALA A 419 -20.86 23.02 17.71
CA ALA A 419 -21.81 24.12 17.80
C ALA A 419 -23.26 23.62 17.59
N PRO A 420 -24.25 24.16 18.33
CA PRO A 420 -25.66 23.75 18.26
C PRO A 420 -26.43 24.35 17.08
#